data_AF-A0AAN0M077-F1
#
_entry.id   AF-A0AAN0M077-F1
#
_cell.length_a   1.000
_cell.length_b   1.000
_cell.length_c   1.000
_cell.angle_alpha   90.00
_cell.angle_beta   90.00
_cell.angle_gamma   90.00
#
_symmetry.space_group_name_H-M   'P 1'
#
loop_
_entity.id
_entity.type
_entity.pdbx_description
1 polymer ?
#
loop_
_entity_poly.entity_id
_entity_poly.type
_entity_poly.pdbx_seq_one_letter_code
_entity_poly.pdbx_strand_id
1 'polypeptide(L)'
;MDITQLTPITATPPNPEVASTTAQISSDFETFLKMLTAQMQYQDPLNPVDSTDYATQLATFSGVEQAVLTNDLLRSLSTQMTTGELVEMAALVGKEVRTQGPAYFDGQPMTLLPTRTVASDSAELVVRNAAGDELQRQPIPPGAETVQWAGVGPNGAPMPAGVYQFEIQSTSNGQVIAQNPVASYNTVNEVRLEAGVTMLVLSGGITVASDQVTALRDADL
;
A
#
# COMPACT_ATOMS: atom_id res chain seq x y z
N MET A 1 34.63 -30.80 21.32
CA MET A 1 34.71 -29.52 20.61
C MET A 1 33.85 -29.73 19.36
N ASP A 2 32.70 -29.11 19.15
CA ASP A 2 32.20 -27.83 19.66
C ASP A 2 30.67 -27.86 19.65
N ILE A 3 30.08 -27.25 20.66
CA ILE A 3 28.64 -26.97 20.78
C ILE A 3 28.45 -25.57 20.21
N THR A 4 27.94 -25.47 18.98
CA THR A 4 27.59 -24.18 18.38
C THR A 4 26.41 -23.57 19.13
N GLN A 5 26.74 -22.67 20.06
CA GLN A 5 25.81 -21.83 20.78
C GLN A 5 25.08 -20.88 19.81
N LEU A 6 23.75 -20.91 19.84
CA LEU A 6 22.90 -19.88 19.24
C LEU A 6 23.01 -18.61 20.09
N THR A 7 23.50 -17.54 19.50
CA THR A 7 23.49 -16.19 20.09
C THR A 7 22.05 -15.69 20.24
N PRO A 8 21.62 -15.21 21.42
CA PRO A 8 20.33 -14.57 21.57
C PRO A 8 20.35 -13.17 20.93
N ILE A 9 19.38 -12.91 20.05
CA ILE A 9 19.04 -11.57 19.56
C ILE A 9 18.63 -10.70 20.75
N THR A 10 19.40 -9.67 21.03
CA THR A 10 19.09 -8.67 22.05
C THR A 10 17.94 -7.81 21.53
N ALA A 11 16.77 -7.92 22.16
CA ALA A 11 15.65 -7.01 21.91
C ALA A 11 16.05 -5.60 22.38
N THR A 12 16.03 -4.64 21.45
CA THR A 12 16.16 -3.21 21.76
C THR A 12 15.03 -2.82 22.73
N PRO A 13 15.32 -2.22 23.90
CA PRO A 13 14.29 -1.76 24.81
C PRO A 13 13.44 -0.64 24.16
N PRO A 14 12.16 -0.51 24.50
CA PRO A 14 11.31 0.56 23.98
C PRO A 14 11.88 1.93 24.38
N ASN A 15 11.90 2.83 23.41
CA ASN A 15 12.40 4.20 23.51
C ASN A 15 11.68 4.97 24.65
N PRO A 16 12.40 5.51 25.66
CA PRO A 16 11.80 6.22 26.80
C PRO A 16 11.33 7.65 26.50
N GLU A 17 11.41 8.13 25.26
CA GLU A 17 11.03 9.51 24.90
C GLU A 17 9.56 9.85 25.20
N VAL A 18 8.63 8.91 25.05
CA VAL A 18 7.19 9.19 25.26
C VAL A 18 6.85 9.44 26.73
N ALA A 19 7.56 8.79 27.67
CA ALA A 19 7.34 9.00 29.11
C ALA A 19 7.93 10.32 29.61
N SER A 20 8.94 10.85 28.91
CA SER A 20 9.67 12.06 29.29
C SER A 20 8.84 13.32 29.09
N THR A 21 8.07 13.39 27.99
CA THR A 21 7.29 14.57 27.61
C THR A 21 6.03 14.75 28.45
N THR A 22 5.34 13.67 28.83
CA THR A 22 4.17 13.76 29.74
C THR A 22 4.57 14.22 31.14
N ALA A 23 5.73 13.81 31.64
CA ALA A 23 6.25 14.23 32.93
C ALA A 23 6.63 15.73 32.97
N GLN A 24 7.05 16.29 31.82
CA GLN A 24 7.41 17.70 31.69
C GLN A 24 6.18 18.62 31.76
N ILE A 25 5.07 18.25 31.12
CA ILE A 25 3.81 19.03 31.15
C ILE A 25 3.20 19.05 32.56
N SER A 26 3.21 17.93 33.27
CA SER A 26 2.76 17.91 34.67
C SER A 26 3.65 18.77 35.57
N SER A 27 4.96 18.78 35.31
CA SER A 27 5.95 19.57 36.06
C SER A 27 5.77 21.07 35.86
N ASP A 28 5.54 21.53 34.63
CA ASP A 28 5.41 22.96 34.32
C ASP A 28 4.07 23.54 34.79
N PHE A 29 2.99 22.77 34.73
CA PHE A 29 1.69 23.15 35.31
C PHE A 29 1.72 23.19 36.84
N GLU A 30 2.36 22.20 37.47
CA GLU A 30 2.48 22.13 38.94
C GLU A 30 3.41 23.24 39.47
N THR A 31 4.43 23.61 38.71
CA THR A 31 5.29 24.77 38.97
C THR A 31 4.51 26.08 38.83
N PHE A 32 3.65 26.20 37.82
CA PHE A 32 2.74 27.33 37.66
C PHE A 32 1.76 27.46 38.84
N LEU A 33 1.11 26.38 39.28
CA LEU A 33 0.21 26.40 40.43
C LEU A 33 0.93 26.80 41.73
N LYS A 34 2.18 26.36 41.92
CA LYS A 34 3.01 26.80 43.05
C LYS A 34 3.32 28.30 42.98
N MET A 35 3.63 28.82 41.80
CA MET A 35 3.90 30.25 41.59
C MET A 35 2.66 31.13 41.76
N LEU A 36 1.49 30.71 41.25
CA LEU A 36 0.21 31.39 41.44
C LEU A 36 -0.18 31.46 42.92
N THR A 37 -0.01 30.34 43.64
CA THR A 37 -0.29 30.24 45.07
C THR A 37 0.63 31.14 45.89
N ALA A 38 1.93 31.15 45.56
CA ALA A 38 2.90 32.03 46.20
C ALA A 38 2.59 33.52 45.93
N GLN A 39 2.16 33.86 44.72
CA GLN A 39 1.76 35.23 44.36
C GLN A 39 0.51 35.66 45.15
N MET A 40 -0.55 34.84 45.23
CA MET A 40 -1.73 35.16 46.05
C MET A 40 -1.40 35.34 47.55
N GLN A 41 -0.37 34.67 48.05
CA GLN A 41 0.05 34.75 49.44
C GLN A 41 0.87 36.02 49.77
N TYR A 42 1.54 36.62 48.78
CA TYR A 42 2.54 37.69 48.98
C TYR A 42 2.40 38.93 48.09
N GLN A 43 1.32 39.09 47.31
CA GLN A 43 1.09 40.31 46.51
C GLN A 43 0.69 41.53 47.37
N ASP A 44 1.19 42.71 47.02
CA ASP A 44 0.75 44.01 47.52
C ASP A 44 -0.52 44.45 46.76
N PRO A 45 -1.65 44.74 47.43
CA PRO A 45 -2.92 45.09 46.79
C PRO A 45 -2.90 46.33 45.90
N LEU A 46 -1.83 47.14 45.91
CA LEU A 46 -1.72 48.37 45.13
C LEU A 46 -0.94 48.24 43.80
N ASN A 47 -0.33 47.09 43.51
CA ASN A 47 0.33 46.83 42.21
C ASN A 47 0.26 45.34 41.84
N PRO A 48 -0.85 44.87 41.27
CA PRO A 48 -0.93 43.50 40.78
C PRO A 48 0.02 43.34 39.59
N VAL A 49 1.04 42.49 39.72
CA VAL A 49 1.75 41.98 38.53
C VAL A 49 0.81 41.03 37.78
N ASP A 50 0.76 41.17 36.45
CA ASP A 50 -0.18 40.50 35.55
C ASP A 50 0.17 39.01 35.37
N SER A 51 0.03 38.23 36.43
CA SER A 51 0.23 36.78 36.47
C SER A 51 -0.73 36.00 35.55
N THR A 52 -1.79 36.68 35.07
CA THR A 52 -2.79 36.16 34.14
C THR A 52 -2.23 35.97 32.73
N ASP A 53 -1.33 36.85 32.27
CA ASP A 53 -0.76 36.77 30.92
C ASP A 53 0.18 35.59 30.75
N TYR A 54 1.00 35.30 31.77
CA TYR A 54 1.86 34.10 31.80
C TYR A 54 1.03 32.82 31.89
N ALA A 55 -0.03 32.81 32.69
CA ALA A 55 -0.97 31.68 32.76
C ALA A 55 -1.62 31.40 31.39
N THR A 56 -2.03 32.46 30.70
CA THR A 56 -2.66 32.38 29.38
C THR A 56 -1.66 31.88 28.33
N GLN A 57 -0.42 32.36 28.35
CA GLN A 57 0.64 31.88 27.47
C GLN A 57 0.97 30.41 27.72
N LEU A 58 1.11 29.99 28.99
CA LEU A 58 1.42 28.61 29.36
C LEU A 58 0.27 27.65 29.01
N ALA A 59 -0.98 28.06 29.22
CA ALA A 59 -2.15 27.31 28.76
C ALA A 59 -2.20 27.19 27.23
N THR A 60 -1.81 28.25 26.51
CA THR A 60 -1.71 28.23 25.03
C THR A 60 -0.62 27.27 24.57
N PHE A 61 0.56 27.31 25.18
CA PHE A 61 1.66 26.37 24.89
C PHE A 61 1.26 24.93 25.19
N SER A 62 0.65 24.66 26.35
CA SER A 62 0.16 23.32 26.70
C SER A 62 -0.87 22.80 25.70
N GLY A 63 -1.75 23.67 25.20
CA GLY A 63 -2.70 23.32 24.14
C GLY A 63 -2.03 22.95 22.81
N VAL A 64 -1.01 23.70 22.39
CA VAL A 64 -0.22 23.38 21.19
C VAL A 64 0.54 22.07 21.36
N GLU A 65 1.16 21.84 22.51
CA GLU A 65 1.88 20.60 22.80
C GLU A 65 0.94 19.39 22.84
N GLN A 66 -0.24 19.51 23.44
CA GLN A 66 -1.25 18.46 23.39
C GLN A 66 -1.70 18.17 21.94
N ALA A 67 -1.81 19.21 21.11
CA ALA A 67 -2.13 19.03 19.69
C ALA A 67 -0.99 18.31 18.94
N VAL A 68 0.28 18.64 19.22
CA VAL A 68 1.44 17.92 18.67
C VAL A 68 1.44 16.46 19.11
N LEU A 69 1.29 16.18 20.41
CA LEU A 69 1.21 14.81 20.94
C LEU A 69 0.06 14.02 20.32
N THR A 70 -1.10 14.65 20.15
CA THR A 70 -2.24 14.03 19.48
C THR A 70 -1.91 13.67 18.04
N ASN A 71 -1.26 14.56 17.29
CA ASN A 71 -0.82 14.28 15.92
C ASN A 71 0.20 13.12 15.87
N ASP A 72 1.11 13.03 16.83
CA ASP A 72 2.09 11.94 16.91
C ASP A 72 1.42 10.60 17.24
N LEU A 73 0.47 10.58 18.16
CA LEU A 73 -0.35 9.40 18.46
C LEU A 73 -1.16 8.96 17.23
N LEU A 74 -1.72 9.90 16.46
CA LEU A 74 -2.43 9.60 15.21
C LEU A 74 -1.50 9.02 14.14
N ARG A 75 -0.27 9.53 14.02
CA ARG A 75 0.76 8.96 13.12
C ARG A 75 1.16 7.55 13.53
N SER A 76 1.34 7.32 14.83
CA SER A 76 1.64 6.00 15.39
C SER A 76 0.50 5.01 15.13
N LEU A 77 -0.75 5.44 15.34
CA LEU A 77 -1.93 4.62 15.08
C LEU A 77 -2.02 4.25 13.58
N SER A 78 -1.82 5.22 12.69
CA SER A 78 -1.80 4.98 11.25
C SER A 78 -0.73 3.96 10.87
N THR A 79 0.48 4.08 11.42
CA THR A 79 1.59 3.13 11.16
C THR A 79 1.25 1.72 11.65
N GLN A 80 0.62 1.62 12.83
CA GLN A 80 0.21 0.33 13.39
C GLN A 80 -0.89 -0.32 12.54
N MET A 81 -1.84 0.46 12.00
CA MET A 81 -2.87 -0.03 11.09
C MET A 81 -2.27 -0.57 9.79
N THR A 82 -1.36 0.18 9.16
CA THR A 82 -0.67 -0.26 7.94
C THR A 82 0.16 -1.53 8.16
N THR A 83 0.82 -1.65 9.32
CA THR A 83 1.56 -2.88 9.67
C THR A 83 0.61 -4.06 9.87
N GLY A 84 -0.58 -3.84 10.43
CA GLY A 84 -1.62 -4.86 10.55
C GLY A 84 -2.11 -5.36 9.19
N GLU A 85 -2.39 -4.46 8.26
CA GLU A 85 -2.74 -4.79 6.87
C GLU A 85 -1.66 -5.63 6.20
N LEU A 86 -0.38 -5.26 6.36
CA LEU A 86 0.74 -6.02 5.82
C LEU A 86 0.77 -7.47 6.31
N VAL A 87 0.49 -7.71 7.60
CA VAL A 87 0.45 -9.07 8.17
C VAL A 87 -0.71 -9.89 7.59
N GLU A 88 -1.88 -9.27 7.41
CA GLU A 88 -3.01 -9.93 6.76
C GLU A 88 -2.70 -10.27 5.29
N MET A 89 -2.09 -9.32 4.57
CA MET A 89 -1.70 -9.52 3.18
C MET A 89 -0.52 -10.47 3.02
N ALA A 90 0.31 -10.68 4.04
CA ALA A 90 1.38 -11.68 4.01
C ALA A 90 0.83 -13.11 3.76
N ALA A 91 -0.43 -13.37 4.13
CA ALA A 91 -1.12 -14.62 3.82
C ALA A 91 -1.40 -14.81 2.32
N LEU A 92 -1.25 -13.76 1.50
CA LEU A 92 -1.37 -13.85 0.04
C LEU A 92 -0.10 -14.37 -0.63
N VAL A 93 1.04 -14.39 0.06
CA VAL A 93 2.27 -14.96 -0.51
C VAL A 93 2.03 -16.43 -0.87
N GLY A 94 2.32 -16.79 -2.12
CA GLY A 94 2.03 -18.10 -2.70
C GLY A 94 0.60 -18.27 -3.24
N LYS A 95 -0.30 -17.32 -3.00
CA LYS A 95 -1.65 -17.29 -3.60
C LYS A 95 -1.64 -16.55 -4.93
N GLU A 96 -2.74 -16.67 -5.67
CA GLU A 96 -2.94 -15.90 -6.89
C GLU A 96 -3.88 -14.72 -6.66
N VAL A 97 -3.51 -13.57 -7.21
CA VAL A 97 -4.34 -12.36 -7.22
C VAL A 97 -4.69 -11.97 -8.64
N ARG A 98 -5.92 -11.49 -8.82
CA ARG A 98 -6.40 -10.96 -10.09
C ARG A 98 -6.10 -9.47 -10.19
N THR A 99 -5.30 -9.09 -11.17
CA THR A 99 -4.93 -7.71 -11.46
C THR A 99 -5.24 -7.38 -12.92
N GLN A 100 -5.44 -6.10 -13.21
CA GLN A 100 -5.53 -5.58 -14.58
C GLN A 100 -4.19 -4.94 -14.91
N GLY A 101 -3.43 -5.53 -15.84
CA GLY A 101 -2.08 -5.04 -16.16
C GLY A 101 -1.16 -6.11 -16.71
N PRO A 102 0.17 -5.89 -16.64
CA PRO A 102 1.15 -6.88 -17.07
C PRO A 102 1.01 -8.19 -16.29
N ALA A 103 1.32 -9.29 -16.95
CA ALA A 103 1.36 -10.62 -16.36
C ALA A 103 2.64 -11.35 -16.75
N TYR A 104 3.11 -12.24 -15.88
CA TYR A 104 4.29 -13.06 -16.17
C TYR A 104 3.88 -14.36 -16.84
N PHE A 105 4.48 -14.62 -18.00
CA PHE A 105 4.36 -15.87 -18.73
C PHE A 105 5.57 -16.76 -18.44
N ASP A 106 5.33 -17.99 -18.01
CA ASP A 106 6.34 -18.98 -17.66
C ASP A 106 6.57 -20.04 -18.76
N GLY A 107 5.87 -19.93 -19.89
CA GLY A 107 5.87 -20.92 -20.96
C GLY A 107 4.60 -21.77 -21.04
N GLN A 108 3.69 -21.69 -20.06
CA GLN A 108 2.40 -22.38 -20.08
C GLN A 108 1.25 -21.47 -20.50
N PRO A 109 0.23 -21.98 -21.22
CA PRO A 109 -0.94 -21.20 -21.60
C PRO A 109 -1.59 -20.48 -20.42
N MET A 110 -1.94 -19.22 -20.61
CA MET A 110 -2.54 -18.37 -19.58
C MET A 110 -4.03 -18.14 -19.84
N THR A 111 -4.84 -18.17 -18.79
CA THR A 111 -6.24 -17.76 -18.86
C THR A 111 -6.37 -16.26 -18.59
N LEU A 112 -6.93 -15.54 -19.55
CA LEU A 112 -7.20 -14.11 -19.48
C LEU A 112 -8.69 -13.86 -19.27
N LEU A 113 -9.02 -12.81 -18.51
CA LEU A 113 -10.38 -12.43 -18.16
C LEU A 113 -10.72 -11.10 -18.86
N PRO A 114 -11.24 -11.15 -20.10
CA PRO A 114 -11.61 -9.99 -20.88
C PRO A 114 -12.78 -9.21 -20.25
N THR A 115 -12.63 -7.91 -20.00
CA THR A 115 -13.75 -7.04 -19.62
C THR A 115 -14.16 -6.17 -20.80
N ARG A 116 -15.39 -6.33 -21.30
CA ARG A 116 -15.97 -5.42 -22.30
C ARG A 116 -16.79 -4.36 -21.60
N THR A 117 -16.29 -3.13 -21.59
CA THR A 117 -16.97 -1.97 -21.02
C THR A 117 -17.86 -1.23 -22.02
N VAL A 118 -17.74 -1.54 -23.32
CA VAL A 118 -18.46 -0.86 -24.40
C VAL A 118 -19.00 -1.89 -25.40
N ALA A 119 -20.22 -1.69 -25.87
CA ALA A 119 -20.80 -2.46 -26.97
C ALA A 119 -20.02 -2.15 -28.27
N SER A 120 -19.51 -3.18 -28.93
CA SER A 120 -18.69 -3.08 -30.13
C SER A 120 -19.05 -4.15 -31.16
N ASP A 121 -18.73 -3.92 -32.42
CA ASP A 121 -18.97 -4.89 -33.50
C ASP A 121 -17.95 -6.04 -33.44
N SER A 122 -16.71 -5.71 -33.04
CA SER A 122 -15.64 -6.67 -32.84
C SER A 122 -14.75 -6.28 -31.66
N ALA A 123 -14.01 -7.26 -31.14
CA ALA A 123 -12.98 -7.04 -30.15
C ALA A 123 -11.81 -7.99 -30.42
N GLU A 124 -10.59 -7.51 -30.20
CA GLU A 124 -9.36 -8.28 -30.38
C GLU A 124 -8.52 -8.20 -29.12
N LEU A 125 -7.89 -9.31 -28.76
CA LEU A 125 -6.81 -9.34 -27.78
C LEU A 125 -5.54 -8.86 -28.50
N VAL A 126 -4.90 -7.86 -27.91
CA VAL A 126 -3.60 -7.34 -28.32
C VAL A 126 -2.59 -7.72 -27.24
N VAL A 127 -1.49 -8.36 -27.65
CA VAL A 127 -0.42 -8.81 -26.75
C VAL A 127 0.84 -8.02 -27.08
N ARG A 128 1.42 -7.38 -26.05
CA ARG A 128 2.64 -6.59 -26.16
C ARG A 128 3.73 -7.13 -25.25
N ASN A 129 4.99 -6.95 -25.67
CA ASN A 129 6.14 -7.19 -24.80
C ASN A 129 6.33 -6.03 -23.79
N ALA A 130 7.30 -6.17 -22.88
CA ALA A 130 7.66 -5.12 -21.93
C ALA A 130 8.18 -3.81 -22.56
N ALA A 131 8.60 -3.83 -23.83
CA ALA A 131 9.00 -2.64 -24.58
C ALA A 131 7.82 -1.92 -25.26
N GLY A 132 6.61 -2.53 -25.23
CA GLY A 132 5.40 -2.00 -25.86
C GLY A 132 5.16 -2.48 -27.31
N ASP A 133 6.06 -3.29 -27.87
CA ASP A 133 5.90 -3.83 -29.22
C ASP A 133 4.75 -4.84 -29.26
N GLU A 134 3.89 -4.71 -30.27
CA GLU A 134 2.82 -5.67 -30.52
C GLU A 134 3.40 -6.96 -31.09
N LEU A 135 3.20 -8.06 -30.37
CA LEU A 135 3.69 -9.38 -30.77
C LEU A 135 2.60 -10.24 -31.40
N GLN A 136 1.36 -10.04 -30.96
CA GLN A 136 0.23 -10.85 -31.38
C GLN A 136 -1.08 -10.10 -31.26
N ARG A 137 -1.98 -10.41 -32.19
CA ARG A 137 -3.37 -9.98 -32.20
C ARG A 137 -4.26 -11.16 -32.51
N GLN A 138 -5.32 -11.36 -31.74
CA GLN A 138 -6.29 -12.43 -31.99
C GLN A 138 -7.73 -11.97 -31.73
N PRO A 139 -8.71 -12.40 -32.54
CA PRO A 139 -10.11 -12.04 -32.34
C PRO A 139 -10.65 -12.65 -31.04
N ILE A 140 -11.48 -11.90 -30.32
CA ILE A 140 -12.20 -12.38 -29.14
C ILE A 140 -13.67 -12.62 -29.52
N PRO A 141 -14.19 -13.84 -29.39
CA PRO A 141 -15.60 -14.13 -29.64
C PRO A 141 -16.53 -13.23 -28.82
N PRO A 142 -17.67 -12.76 -29.37
CA PRO A 142 -18.67 -12.04 -28.59
C PRO A 142 -19.11 -12.83 -27.36
N GLY A 143 -19.15 -12.16 -26.21
CA GLY A 143 -19.56 -12.79 -24.93
C GLY A 143 -18.55 -13.74 -24.31
N ALA A 144 -17.31 -13.84 -24.83
CA ALA A 144 -16.27 -14.63 -24.19
C ALA A 144 -15.96 -14.10 -22.77
N GLU A 145 -16.18 -14.93 -21.75
CA GLU A 145 -15.84 -14.62 -20.35
C GLU A 145 -14.36 -14.87 -20.04
N THR A 146 -13.73 -15.76 -20.81
CA THR A 146 -12.32 -16.10 -20.70
C THR A 146 -11.69 -16.24 -22.08
N VAL A 147 -10.38 -15.98 -22.17
CA VAL A 147 -9.57 -16.18 -23.37
C VAL A 147 -8.32 -16.95 -22.97
N GLN A 148 -8.06 -18.09 -23.63
CA GLN A 148 -6.80 -18.80 -23.49
C GLN A 148 -5.75 -18.16 -24.40
N TRP A 149 -4.62 -17.77 -23.82
CA TRP A 149 -3.46 -17.30 -24.56
C TRP A 149 -2.34 -18.35 -24.46
N ALA A 150 -2.06 -19.01 -25.57
CA ALA A 150 -1.11 -20.12 -25.62
C ALA A 150 0.37 -19.69 -25.57
N GLY A 151 0.67 -18.40 -25.66
CA GLY A 151 2.05 -17.90 -25.68
C GLY A 151 2.85 -18.37 -26.89
N VAL A 152 2.21 -18.46 -28.06
CA VAL A 152 2.86 -18.80 -29.33
C VAL A 152 2.75 -17.65 -30.31
N GLY A 153 3.84 -17.38 -31.03
CA GLY A 153 3.89 -16.37 -32.06
C GLY A 153 3.09 -16.75 -33.32
N PRO A 154 2.99 -15.84 -34.30
CA PRO A 154 2.22 -16.07 -35.54
C PRO A 154 2.63 -17.29 -36.36
N ASN A 155 3.88 -17.76 -36.20
CA ASN A 155 4.44 -18.94 -36.84
C ASN A 155 4.30 -20.23 -35.99
N GLY A 156 3.62 -20.17 -34.84
CA GLY A 156 3.49 -21.27 -33.89
C GLY A 156 4.71 -21.51 -33.00
N ALA A 157 5.77 -20.69 -33.11
CA ALA A 157 6.92 -20.79 -32.22
C ALA A 157 6.55 -20.30 -30.81
N PRO A 158 7.02 -20.98 -29.74
CA PRO A 158 6.77 -20.52 -28.37
C PRO A 158 7.44 -19.17 -28.13
N MET A 159 6.73 -18.27 -27.46
CA MET A 159 7.28 -17.01 -26.97
C MET A 159 8.16 -17.26 -25.74
N PRO A 160 9.18 -16.42 -25.47
CA PRO A 160 10.03 -16.57 -24.30
C PRO A 160 9.24 -16.30 -23.01
N ALA A 161 9.66 -16.91 -21.90
CA ALA A 161 9.16 -16.53 -20.59
C ALA A 161 9.50 -15.06 -20.30
N GLY A 162 8.57 -14.33 -19.68
CA GLY A 162 8.73 -12.90 -19.46
C GLY A 162 7.42 -12.19 -19.14
N VAL A 163 7.52 -10.87 -18.97
CA VAL A 163 6.36 -10.01 -18.70
C VAL A 163 5.72 -9.55 -20.01
N TYR A 164 4.41 -9.73 -20.10
CA TYR A 164 3.59 -9.35 -21.25
C TYR A 164 2.42 -8.47 -20.81
N GLN A 165 1.97 -7.60 -21.70
CA GLN A 165 0.80 -6.76 -21.51
C GLN A 165 -0.33 -7.20 -22.44
N PHE A 166 -1.54 -7.23 -21.89
CA PHE A 166 -2.73 -7.71 -22.57
C PHE A 166 -3.80 -6.64 -22.58
N GLU A 167 -4.33 -6.34 -23.77
CA GLU A 167 -5.34 -5.31 -23.96
C GLU A 167 -6.45 -5.81 -24.88
N ILE A 168 -7.67 -5.38 -24.62
CA ILE A 168 -8.79 -5.54 -25.55
C ILE A 168 -8.94 -4.27 -26.33
N GLN A 169 -8.77 -4.38 -27.63
CA GLN A 169 -9.13 -3.34 -28.57
C GLN A 169 -10.54 -3.63 -29.11
N SER A 170 -11.50 -2.77 -28.77
CA SER A 170 -12.87 -2.86 -29.27
C SER A 170 -13.07 -1.90 -30.45
N THR A 171 -13.69 -2.40 -31.51
CA THR A 171 -13.92 -1.66 -32.76
C THR A 171 -15.40 -1.62 -33.10
N SER A 172 -15.90 -0.46 -33.53
CA SER A 172 -17.22 -0.33 -34.14
C SER A 172 -17.15 0.53 -35.40
N ASN A 173 -17.86 0.12 -36.45
CA ASN A 173 -17.84 0.75 -37.78
C ASN A 173 -16.41 0.96 -38.33
N GLY A 174 -15.50 0.02 -38.03
CA GLY A 174 -14.08 0.10 -38.43
C GLY A 174 -13.23 1.08 -37.63
N GLN A 175 -13.76 1.73 -36.60
CA GLN A 175 -13.01 2.63 -35.71
C GLN A 175 -12.81 2.02 -34.33
N VAL A 176 -11.61 2.20 -33.76
CA VAL A 176 -11.32 1.81 -32.38
C VAL A 176 -12.10 2.72 -31.43
N ILE A 177 -12.95 2.13 -30.60
CA ILE A 177 -13.80 2.87 -29.66
C ILE A 177 -13.38 2.68 -28.20
N ALA A 178 -12.61 1.62 -27.89
CA ALA A 178 -12.06 1.40 -26.56
C ALA A 178 -10.80 0.53 -26.62
N GLN A 179 -9.91 0.75 -25.66
CA GLN A 179 -8.74 -0.07 -25.40
C GLN A 179 -8.62 -0.24 -23.88
N ASN A 180 -8.82 -1.47 -23.38
CA ASN A 180 -8.86 -1.75 -21.95
C ASN A 180 -7.83 -2.81 -21.58
N PRO A 181 -7.16 -2.71 -20.41
CA PRO A 181 -6.31 -3.79 -19.92
C PRO A 181 -7.15 -5.04 -19.64
N VAL A 182 -6.52 -6.20 -19.82
CA VAL A 182 -7.14 -7.50 -19.56
C VAL A 182 -6.69 -8.00 -18.19
N ALA A 183 -7.64 -8.56 -17.42
CA ALA A 183 -7.30 -9.12 -16.13
C ALA A 183 -6.69 -10.52 -16.25
N SER A 184 -5.77 -10.85 -15.36
CA SER A 184 -5.17 -12.20 -15.23
C SER A 184 -4.87 -12.51 -13.77
N TYR A 185 -4.81 -13.80 -13.43
CA TYR A 185 -4.32 -14.25 -12.13
C TYR A 185 -2.80 -14.37 -12.18
N ASN A 186 -2.15 -13.87 -11.13
CA ASN A 186 -0.70 -13.91 -10.98
C ASN A 186 -0.34 -14.33 -9.56
N THR A 187 0.65 -15.20 -9.42
CA THR A 187 1.16 -15.61 -8.10
C THR A 187 1.86 -14.44 -7.42
N VAL A 188 1.54 -14.22 -6.14
CA VAL A 188 2.21 -13.27 -5.26
C VAL A 188 3.45 -13.92 -4.65
N ASN A 189 4.62 -13.32 -4.85
CA ASN A 189 5.88 -13.81 -4.30
C ASN A 189 6.32 -13.06 -3.05
N GLU A 190 5.94 -11.79 -2.93
CA GLU A 190 6.28 -10.95 -1.78
C GLU A 190 5.18 -9.90 -1.57
N VAL A 191 4.95 -9.54 -0.31
CA VAL A 191 4.17 -8.35 0.06
C VAL A 191 5.08 -7.46 0.89
N ARG A 192 5.16 -6.18 0.52
CA ARG A 192 6.04 -5.21 1.16
C ARG A 192 5.34 -3.88 1.35
N LEU A 193 5.84 -3.10 2.29
CA LEU A 193 5.44 -1.71 2.46
C LEU A 193 6.42 -0.81 1.71
N GLU A 194 5.92 0.01 0.80
CA GLU A 194 6.72 0.98 0.05
C GLU A 194 6.06 2.36 0.15
N ALA A 195 6.75 3.34 0.74
CA ALA A 195 6.25 4.70 0.95
C ALA A 195 4.85 4.77 1.63
N GLY A 196 4.53 3.82 2.51
CA GLY A 196 3.24 3.77 3.22
C GLY A 196 2.12 3.06 2.44
N VAL A 197 2.40 2.52 1.26
CA VAL A 197 1.46 1.74 0.45
C VAL A 197 1.86 0.27 0.46
N THR A 198 0.89 -0.62 0.72
CA THR A 198 1.10 -2.06 0.63
C THR A 198 1.24 -2.45 -0.85
N MET A 199 2.41 -2.96 -1.21
CA MET A 199 2.73 -3.40 -2.57
C MET A 199 2.88 -4.93 -2.59
N LEU A 200 2.30 -5.56 -3.59
CA LEU A 200 2.47 -6.98 -3.88
C LEU A 200 3.47 -7.11 -5.04
N VAL A 201 4.48 -7.94 -4.86
CA VAL A 201 5.40 -8.34 -5.93
C VAL A 201 4.92 -9.68 -6.46
N LEU A 202 4.48 -9.67 -7.70
CA LEU A 202 3.97 -10.84 -8.41
C LEU A 202 5.11 -11.55 -9.15
N SER A 203 4.79 -12.68 -9.77
CA SER A 203 5.68 -13.37 -10.70
C SER A 203 6.27 -12.43 -11.74
N GLY A 204 7.53 -12.66 -12.13
CA GLY A 204 8.25 -11.77 -13.05
C GLY A 204 8.71 -10.43 -12.45
N GLY A 205 8.53 -10.23 -11.14
CA GLY A 205 8.91 -8.98 -10.47
C GLY A 205 7.94 -7.82 -10.71
N ILE A 206 6.72 -8.11 -11.18
CA ILE A 206 5.67 -7.12 -11.40
C ILE A 206 5.20 -6.61 -10.05
N THR A 207 5.24 -5.30 -9.82
CA THR A 207 4.76 -4.70 -8.58
C THR A 207 3.37 -4.11 -8.79
N VAL A 208 2.44 -4.42 -7.88
CA VAL A 208 1.06 -3.91 -7.91
C VAL A 208 0.67 -3.39 -6.52
N ALA A 209 -0.03 -2.27 -6.44
CA ALA A 209 -0.58 -1.79 -5.17
C ALA A 209 -1.74 -2.69 -4.73
N SER A 210 -1.94 -2.85 -3.41
CA SER A 210 -3.00 -3.68 -2.85
C SER A 210 -4.40 -3.29 -3.35
N ASP A 211 -4.63 -2.00 -3.62
CA ASP A 211 -5.90 -1.46 -4.12
C ASP A 211 -6.24 -1.82 -5.58
N GLN A 212 -5.25 -2.28 -6.36
CA GLN A 212 -5.44 -2.74 -7.74
C GLN A 212 -5.76 -4.25 -7.81
N VAL A 213 -5.73 -4.96 -6.68
CA VAL A 213 -6.13 -6.36 -6.60
C VAL A 213 -7.67 -6.45 -6.60
N THR A 214 -8.21 -7.20 -7.55
CA THR A 214 -9.67 -7.30 -7.76
C THR A 214 -10.28 -8.64 -7.36
N ALA A 215 -9.44 -9.65 -7.10
CA ALA A 215 -9.83 -10.96 -6.56
C ALA A 215 -8.58 -11.69 -6.06
N LEU A 216 -8.77 -12.70 -5.21
CA LEU A 216 -7.75 -13.64 -4.78
C LEU A 216 -8.29 -15.07 -4.86
N ARG A 217 -7.41 -16.03 -5.08
CA ARG A 217 -7.73 -17.47 -5.02
C ARG A 217 -6.49 -18.28 -4.61
N ASP A 218 -6.70 -19.53 -4.23
CA ASP A 218 -5.60 -20.47 -4.05
C ASP A 218 -4.97 -20.82 -5.41
N ALA A 219 -3.64 -21.01 -5.42
CA ALA A 219 -2.88 -21.30 -6.64
C ALA A 219 -3.09 -22.72 -7.18
N ASP A 220 -3.65 -23.62 -6.38
CA ASP A 220 -3.82 -25.05 -6.69
C ASP A 220 -5.20 -25.41 -7.30
N LEU A 221 -5.93 -24.42 -7.85
CA LEU A 221 -7.21 -24.62 -8.54
C LEU A 221 -7.07 -24.63 -10.07
#